data_AF-A0A7X7T6W2-F1
#
_entry.id   AF-A0A7X7T6W2-F1
#
_cell.length_a   1.000
_cell.length_b   1.000
_cell.length_c   1.000
_cell.angle_alpha   90.00
_cell.angle_beta   90.00
_cell.angle_gamma   90.00
#
_symmetry.space_group_name_H-M   'P 1'
#
loop_
_entity.id
_entity.type
_entity.pdbx_description
1 polymer ?
#
loop_
_entity_poly.entity_id
_entity_poly.type
_entity_poly.pdbx_seq_one_letter_code
_entity_poly.pdbx_strand_id
1 'polypeptide(L)'
;MAELVIRDHEELNRREEASLAFCGFRATTATRRRELAAEGRLFDYRTAFQRDRDRILHSRAFRRLKHKTQVYVPHTGDHPRTRLTHTLEVAQLGRTIARALGLNEDLVEAISLSHDLGHTPFGHSGERSLARILAGKAPECQLPAELLPRVGTFKHNYQSVRVVDLLEQRYDLPGLNLTDQVREGILKHTSQKAGIDFPLPEPAGLRLGLPCHLEGQVVALADEIAQQTHDLEDGLHAEAVTLEAIEHIPAAQTVIRQLGEQYRNERRRWRRAAMLQRGLIHLFVTDAIQTTSRAVTEWAAARDVNDAAGWQAHADELPPALAAFSSRVNELFGELKAFIYRFIINHQEVNRQDFRAHLVMGELFRAYFSNPLTLPTYALLRFHEQTGRPYLRDLPIPRMPEEVKAHYHTEPRFVRLITDHLAGMSDRFALEEHAALYHPDSALSGAGAGRL
;
A
#
# COMPACT_ATOMS: atom_id res chain seq x y z
N MET A 1 -5.52 30.28 38.99
CA MET A 1 -4.41 30.00 38.06
C MET A 1 -4.96 29.11 36.96
N ALA A 2 -4.65 29.37 35.69
CA ALA A 2 -5.07 28.45 34.63
C ALA A 2 -4.20 27.19 34.69
N GLU A 3 -4.82 26.02 34.82
CA GLU A 3 -4.13 24.73 34.87
C GLU A 3 -4.25 24.04 33.50
N LEU A 4 -3.15 23.46 33.03
CA LEU A 4 -3.13 22.69 31.79
C LEU A 4 -3.81 21.34 32.03
N VAL A 5 -4.97 21.14 31.40
CA VAL A 5 -5.71 19.88 31.50
C VAL A 5 -5.05 18.80 30.64
N ILE A 6 -4.57 17.74 31.29
CA ILE A 6 -4.10 16.52 30.63
C ILE A 6 -5.31 15.80 30.00
N ARG A 7 -5.15 15.35 28.75
CA ARG A 7 -6.19 14.62 28.01
C ARG A 7 -5.78 13.17 27.93
N ASP A 8 -6.41 12.33 28.74
CA ASP A 8 -6.27 10.88 28.69
C ASP A 8 -7.10 10.27 27.55
N HIS A 9 -7.04 8.95 27.42
CA HIS A 9 -7.78 8.18 26.42
C HIS A 9 -9.28 8.49 26.41
N GLU A 10 -9.93 8.59 27.58
CA GLU A 10 -11.37 8.83 27.68
C GLU A 10 -11.75 10.25 27.25
N GLU A 11 -10.96 11.25 27.66
CA GLU A 11 -11.15 12.64 27.21
C GLU A 11 -10.88 12.80 25.71
N LEU A 12 -9.89 12.10 25.15
CA LEU A 12 -9.65 12.09 23.70
C LEU A 12 -10.83 11.49 22.93
N ASN A 13 -11.37 10.36 23.40
CA ASN A 13 -12.55 9.74 22.80
C ASN A 13 -13.77 10.67 22.84
N ARG A 14 -14.05 11.32 23.98
CA ARG A 14 -15.17 12.27 24.10
C ARG A 14 -15.04 13.46 23.14
N ARG A 15 -13.81 14.00 22.97
CA ARG A 15 -13.55 15.09 22.02
C ARG A 15 -13.72 14.65 20.58
N GLU A 16 -13.21 13.47 20.25
CA GLU A 16 -13.39 12.87 18.93
C GLU A 16 -14.88 12.76 18.61
N GLU A 17 -15.67 12.12 19.48
CA GLU A 17 -17.12 11.94 19.31
C GLU A 17 -17.88 13.26 19.11
N ALA A 18 -17.51 14.31 19.84
CA ALA A 18 -18.12 15.63 19.75
C ALA A 18 -17.72 16.43 18.50
N SER A 19 -16.56 16.12 17.90
CA SER A 19 -16.01 16.88 16.76
C SER A 19 -16.30 16.25 15.40
N LEU A 20 -16.49 14.93 15.35
CA LEU A 20 -16.72 14.22 14.11
C LEU A 20 -18.16 14.38 13.61
N ALA A 21 -18.31 14.47 12.28
CA ALA A 21 -19.60 14.41 11.60
C ALA A 21 -20.32 13.08 11.91
N PHE A 22 -21.63 13.03 11.70
CA PHE A 22 -22.45 11.84 11.96
C PHE A 22 -21.95 10.59 11.19
N CYS A 23 -21.34 10.78 10.03
CA CYS A 23 -20.78 9.71 9.19
C CYS A 23 -19.33 9.32 9.51
N GLY A 24 -18.66 10.01 10.46
CA GLY A 24 -17.28 9.70 10.85
C GLY A 24 -17.18 8.47 11.75
N PHE A 25 -16.18 7.61 11.51
CA PHE A 25 -15.96 6.43 12.33
C PHE A 25 -15.46 6.81 13.73
N ARG A 26 -16.06 6.24 14.78
CA ARG A 26 -15.66 6.50 16.17
C ARG A 26 -14.60 5.50 16.63
N ALA A 27 -13.55 5.96 17.30
CA ALA A 27 -12.53 5.10 17.87
C ALA A 27 -13.06 4.25 19.04
N THR A 28 -14.13 4.71 19.70
CA THR A 28 -14.83 3.97 20.78
C THR A 28 -15.56 2.73 20.28
N THR A 29 -15.95 2.70 19.01
CA THR A 29 -16.58 1.53 18.37
C THR A 29 -15.59 0.66 17.60
N ALA A 30 -14.29 1.00 17.63
CA ALA A 30 -13.26 0.25 16.93
C ALA A 30 -13.10 -1.15 17.51
N THR A 31 -13.11 -2.14 16.62
CA THR A 31 -12.93 -3.54 17.01
C THR A 31 -11.53 -4.01 16.67
N ARG A 32 -11.05 -5.02 17.39
CA ARG A 32 -9.75 -5.64 17.13
C ARG A 32 -9.87 -7.14 17.37
N ARG A 33 -9.09 -7.93 16.64
CA ARG A 33 -9.08 -9.39 16.77
C ARG A 33 -8.72 -9.87 18.16
N ARG A 34 -7.73 -9.22 18.78
CA ARG A 34 -7.20 -9.63 20.09
C ARG A 34 -7.20 -8.44 21.02
N GLU A 35 -7.65 -8.67 22.24
CA GLU A 35 -7.59 -7.64 23.28
C GLU A 35 -6.16 -7.13 23.46
N LEU A 36 -6.06 -5.86 23.78
CA LEU A 36 -4.78 -5.29 24.14
C LEU A 36 -4.47 -5.69 25.56
N ALA A 37 -3.39 -6.44 25.75
CA ALA A 37 -2.79 -6.54 27.05
C ALA A 37 -2.49 -5.12 27.56
N ALA A 38 -2.71 -4.90 28.86
CA ALA A 38 -2.38 -3.62 29.47
C ALA A 38 -0.88 -3.29 29.32
N GLU A 39 -0.02 -4.26 28.98
CA GLU A 39 1.44 -4.10 28.82
C GLU A 39 2.09 -3.36 30.02
N GLY A 40 1.51 -3.52 31.22
CA GLY A 40 1.95 -2.81 32.43
C GLY A 40 1.71 -1.29 32.41
N ARG A 41 0.89 -0.76 31.50
CA ARG A 41 0.60 0.67 31.38
C ARG A 41 -0.36 1.12 32.48
N LEU A 42 0.05 2.15 33.23
CA LEU A 42 -0.78 2.80 34.25
C LEU A 42 -1.71 3.87 33.66
N PHE A 43 -1.32 4.46 32.52
CA PHE A 43 -2.06 5.52 31.84
C PHE A 43 -1.99 5.35 30.32
N ASP A 44 -3.02 5.83 29.62
CA ASP A 44 -3.12 5.77 28.16
C ASP A 44 -3.60 7.13 27.62
N TYR A 45 -2.90 7.62 26.59
CA TYR A 45 -3.08 8.96 26.02
C TYR A 45 -3.34 8.90 24.50
N ARG A 46 -3.88 7.79 24.01
CA ARG A 46 -4.07 7.55 22.57
C ARG A 46 -5.39 6.87 22.32
N THR A 47 -6.14 7.31 21.32
CA THR A 47 -7.30 6.58 20.81
C THR A 47 -6.89 5.27 20.14
N ALA A 48 -7.85 4.41 19.80
CA ALA A 48 -7.59 3.14 19.13
C ALA A 48 -6.82 3.32 17.81
N PHE A 49 -7.20 4.31 17.00
CA PHE A 49 -6.58 4.57 15.69
C PHE A 49 -5.22 5.26 15.80
N GLN A 50 -5.03 6.14 16.80
CA GLN A 50 -3.71 6.72 17.10
C GLN A 50 -2.70 5.63 17.47
N ARG A 51 -3.13 4.64 18.26
CA ARG A 51 -2.29 3.49 18.59
C ARG A 51 -1.93 2.69 17.34
N ASP A 52 -2.88 2.41 16.47
CA ASP A 52 -2.62 1.67 15.23
C ASP A 52 -1.63 2.41 14.34
N ARG A 53 -1.82 3.72 14.16
CA ARG A 53 -0.86 4.60 13.45
C ARG A 53 0.55 4.44 14.00
N ASP A 54 0.73 4.54 15.31
CA ASP A 54 2.05 4.43 15.93
C ASP A 54 2.67 3.03 15.71
N ARG A 55 1.87 1.97 15.82
CA ARG A 55 2.32 0.59 15.55
C ARG A 55 2.82 0.43 14.11
N ILE A 56 2.11 1.03 13.16
CA ILE A 56 2.48 1.04 11.74
C ILE A 56 3.79 1.79 11.53
N LEU A 57 3.88 3.03 12.04
CA LEU A 57 5.07 3.89 11.92
C LEU A 57 6.35 3.20 12.42
N HIS A 58 6.25 2.45 13.52
CA HIS A 58 7.38 1.72 14.08
C HIS A 58 7.65 0.38 13.40
N SER A 59 6.79 -0.14 12.52
CA SER A 59 6.99 -1.45 11.88
C SER A 59 8.26 -1.54 11.02
N ARG A 60 8.75 -2.76 10.77
CA ARG A 60 9.87 -2.96 9.82
C ARG A 60 9.40 -2.73 8.38
N ALA A 61 8.18 -3.13 8.05
CA ALA A 61 7.56 -2.95 6.74
C ALA A 61 7.45 -1.46 6.36
N PHE A 62 7.00 -0.59 7.26
CA PHE A 62 6.91 0.84 6.99
C PHE A 62 8.28 1.45 6.68
N ARG A 63 9.30 1.12 7.49
CA ARG A 63 10.68 1.56 7.24
C ARG A 63 11.23 1.08 5.89
N ARG A 64 10.81 -0.11 5.43
CA ARG A 64 11.23 -0.65 4.12
C ARG A 64 10.67 0.15 2.95
N LEU A 65 9.56 0.88 3.11
CA LEU A 65 9.00 1.73 2.05
C LEU A 65 9.99 2.79 1.55
N LYS A 66 10.93 3.23 2.40
CA LYS A 66 12.04 4.12 2.02
C LYS A 66 12.93 3.54 0.92
N HIS A 67 13.01 2.21 0.82
CA HIS A 67 13.89 1.51 -0.10
C HIS A 67 13.13 0.77 -1.21
N LYS A 68 11.85 1.14 -1.43
CA LYS A 68 11.02 0.64 -2.53
C LYS A 68 10.66 1.78 -3.45
N THR A 69 10.81 1.56 -4.75
CA THR A 69 10.40 2.53 -5.76
C THR A 69 8.88 2.56 -5.92
N GLN A 70 8.34 3.75 -6.20
CA GLN A 70 6.93 3.95 -6.56
C GLN A 70 6.75 3.66 -8.06
N VAL A 71 7.41 4.48 -8.90
CA VAL A 71 7.62 4.25 -10.34
C VAL A 71 9.11 4.42 -10.61
N TYR A 72 9.73 3.46 -11.30
CA TYR A 72 11.14 3.58 -11.65
C TYR A 72 11.26 4.48 -12.89
N VAL A 73 11.77 5.68 -12.67
CA VAL A 73 12.14 6.62 -13.73
C VAL A 73 13.67 6.74 -13.71
N PRO A 74 14.38 6.37 -14.79
CA PRO A 74 15.82 6.51 -14.83
C PRO A 74 16.21 7.96 -15.08
N HIS A 75 16.21 8.74 -14.00
CA HIS A 75 17.18 9.79 -13.80
C HIS A 75 17.61 9.72 -12.33
N THR A 76 18.85 9.29 -12.15
CA THR A 76 19.57 9.20 -10.88
C THR A 76 19.85 10.60 -10.32
N GLY A 77 18.80 11.29 -9.88
CA GLY A 77 18.94 12.41 -8.96
C GLY A 77 19.17 11.89 -7.54
N ASP A 78 19.65 12.75 -6.64
CA ASP A 78 19.85 12.44 -5.21
C ASP A 78 18.53 12.28 -4.42
N HIS A 79 17.38 12.48 -5.08
CA HIS A 79 16.05 12.51 -4.45
C HIS A 79 15.02 11.65 -5.19
N PRO A 80 15.27 10.34 -5.43
CA PRO A 80 14.27 9.50 -6.06
C PRO A 80 13.03 9.38 -5.16
N ARG A 81 11.84 9.55 -5.75
CA ARG A 81 10.58 9.27 -5.05
C ARG A 81 10.53 7.80 -4.65
N THR A 82 10.06 7.56 -3.43
CA THR A 82 9.94 6.22 -2.84
C THR A 82 8.48 5.95 -2.47
N ARG A 83 8.15 4.70 -2.17
CA ARG A 83 6.83 4.38 -1.60
C ARG A 83 6.56 5.13 -0.31
N LEU A 84 7.60 5.42 0.47
CA LEU A 84 7.45 6.19 1.71
C LEU A 84 6.99 7.62 1.42
N THR A 85 7.59 8.30 0.45
CA THR A 85 7.16 9.68 0.10
C THR A 85 5.74 9.68 -0.45
N HIS A 86 5.40 8.74 -1.34
CA HIS A 86 4.03 8.55 -1.82
C HIS A 86 3.05 8.36 -0.66
N THR A 87 3.36 7.43 0.24
CA THR A 87 2.54 7.12 1.43
C THR A 87 2.31 8.34 2.33
N LEU A 88 3.33 9.19 2.52
CA LEU A 88 3.19 10.43 3.30
C LEU A 88 2.28 11.46 2.60
N GLU A 89 2.33 11.53 1.27
CA GLU A 89 1.46 12.40 0.48
C GLU A 89 0.01 11.90 0.50
N VAL A 90 -0.22 10.59 0.37
CA VAL A 90 -1.55 9.98 0.55
C VAL A 90 -2.11 10.27 1.94
N ALA A 91 -1.29 10.16 2.99
CA ALA A 91 -1.69 10.53 4.35
C ALA A 91 -2.05 12.02 4.45
N GLN A 92 -1.26 12.91 3.86
CA GLN A 92 -1.53 14.35 3.88
C GLN A 92 -2.84 14.70 3.15
N LEU A 93 -3.03 14.19 1.93
CA LEU A 93 -4.24 14.44 1.14
C LEU A 93 -5.48 13.83 1.81
N GLY A 94 -5.38 12.58 2.26
CA GLY A 94 -6.46 11.90 2.97
C GLY A 94 -6.90 12.65 4.22
N ARG A 95 -5.95 13.10 5.05
CA ARG A 95 -6.25 13.91 6.24
C ARG A 95 -6.90 15.25 5.91
N THR A 96 -6.47 15.91 4.83
CA THR A 96 -7.10 17.14 4.36
C THR A 96 -8.57 16.91 3.98
N ILE A 97 -8.86 15.83 3.25
CA ILE A 97 -10.23 15.47 2.87
C ILE A 97 -11.04 15.10 4.12
N ALA A 98 -10.50 14.25 4.98
CA ALA A 98 -11.14 13.81 6.22
C ALA A 98 -11.52 14.98 7.13
N ARG A 99 -10.56 15.90 7.37
CA ARG A 99 -10.78 17.09 8.20
C ARG A 99 -11.87 18.00 7.63
N ALA A 100 -11.89 18.20 6.31
CA ALA A 100 -12.89 19.03 5.66
C ALA A 100 -14.31 18.42 5.74
N LEU A 101 -14.41 17.09 5.81
CA LEU A 101 -15.66 16.34 5.90
C LEU A 101 -16.07 15.99 7.35
N GLY A 102 -15.23 16.29 8.35
CA GLY A 102 -15.46 15.87 9.73
C GLY A 102 -15.33 14.36 9.97
N LEU A 103 -14.51 13.67 9.17
CA LEU A 103 -14.22 12.24 9.32
C LEU A 103 -13.01 12.00 10.25
N ASN A 104 -12.78 10.74 10.62
CA ASN A 104 -11.70 10.41 11.55
C ASN A 104 -10.32 10.50 10.90
N GLU A 105 -9.58 11.57 11.20
CA GLU A 105 -8.24 11.81 10.67
C GLU A 105 -7.23 10.72 11.06
N ASP A 106 -7.28 10.21 12.30
CA ASP A 106 -6.34 9.21 12.77
C ASP A 106 -6.57 7.84 12.11
N LEU A 107 -7.83 7.49 11.81
CA LEU A 107 -8.17 6.30 11.01
C LEU A 107 -7.67 6.43 9.57
N VAL A 108 -7.95 7.57 8.92
CA VAL A 108 -7.47 7.84 7.56
C VAL A 108 -5.94 7.80 7.50
N GLU A 109 -5.26 8.43 8.46
CA GLU A 109 -3.80 8.41 8.54
C GLU A 109 -3.26 7.00 8.75
N ALA A 110 -3.85 6.21 9.67
CA ALA A 110 -3.43 4.83 9.90
C ALA A 110 -3.58 3.96 8.63
N ILE A 111 -4.71 4.07 7.93
CA ILE A 111 -4.92 3.34 6.66
C ILE A 111 -3.92 3.81 5.60
N SER A 112 -3.77 5.12 5.39
CA SER A 112 -2.81 5.68 4.43
C SER A 112 -1.39 5.21 4.69
N LEU A 113 -0.93 5.18 5.94
CA LEU A 113 0.44 4.75 6.28
C LEU A 113 0.66 3.23 6.09
N SER A 114 -0.42 2.45 5.98
CA SER A 114 -0.35 0.99 5.94
C SER A 114 -0.81 0.35 4.62
N HIS A 115 -1.45 1.10 3.73
CA HIS A 115 -2.02 0.57 2.47
C HIS A 115 -0.98 -0.18 1.62
N ASP A 116 0.26 0.31 1.63
CA ASP A 116 1.34 -0.11 0.74
C ASP A 116 2.42 -1.02 1.38
N LEU A 117 2.22 -1.46 2.64
CA LEU A 117 3.23 -2.25 3.38
C LEU A 117 3.60 -3.58 2.71
N GLY A 118 2.65 -4.17 1.98
CA GLY A 118 2.78 -5.43 1.27
C GLY A 118 3.30 -5.31 -0.16
N HIS A 119 3.62 -4.10 -0.62
CA HIS A 119 4.06 -3.91 -2.00
C HIS A 119 5.38 -4.63 -2.25
N THR A 120 5.53 -5.32 -3.38
CA THR A 120 6.79 -5.98 -3.77
C THR A 120 7.91 -4.98 -4.07
N PRO A 121 9.17 -5.43 -4.09
CA PRO A 121 10.21 -4.76 -4.87
C PRO A 121 9.73 -4.43 -6.28
N PHE A 122 10.27 -3.34 -6.86
CA PHE A 122 10.00 -2.91 -8.23
C PHE A 122 8.52 -2.59 -8.52
N GLY A 123 7.77 -2.20 -7.50
CA GLY A 123 6.39 -1.78 -7.65
C GLY A 123 5.52 -2.81 -8.37
N HIS A 124 4.60 -2.33 -9.22
CA HIS A 124 3.59 -3.17 -9.88
C HIS A 124 4.20 -4.30 -10.72
N SER A 125 5.45 -4.15 -11.17
CA SER A 125 6.15 -5.16 -11.96
C SER A 125 6.51 -6.40 -11.13
N GLY A 126 6.91 -6.21 -9.88
CA GLY A 126 7.08 -7.31 -8.93
C GLY A 126 5.75 -8.00 -8.61
N GLU A 127 4.68 -7.22 -8.40
CA GLU A 127 3.34 -7.76 -8.15
C GLU A 127 2.87 -8.65 -9.31
N ARG A 128 2.96 -8.14 -10.54
CA ARG A 128 2.58 -8.90 -11.75
C ARG A 128 3.43 -10.15 -11.92
N SER A 129 4.72 -10.08 -11.59
CA SER A 129 5.63 -11.23 -11.69
C SER A 129 5.24 -12.34 -10.72
N LEU A 130 5.03 -12.02 -9.43
CA LEU A 130 4.57 -12.99 -8.45
C LEU A 130 3.18 -13.55 -8.81
N ALA A 131 2.24 -12.69 -9.23
CA ALA A 131 0.92 -13.13 -9.64
C ALA A 131 0.96 -14.09 -10.84
N ARG A 132 1.86 -13.86 -11.82
CA ARG A 132 2.07 -14.77 -12.97
C ARG A 132 2.66 -16.11 -12.54
N ILE A 133 3.66 -16.10 -11.65
CA ILE A 133 4.28 -17.33 -11.11
C ILE A 133 3.23 -18.17 -10.39
N LEU A 134 2.48 -17.56 -9.47
CA LEU A 134 1.44 -18.26 -8.70
C LEU A 134 0.29 -18.77 -9.58
N ALA A 135 0.02 -18.11 -10.71
CA ALA A 135 -0.97 -18.55 -11.69
C ALA A 135 -0.44 -19.62 -12.68
N GLY A 136 0.81 -20.06 -12.57
CA GLY A 136 1.43 -21.01 -13.50
C GLY A 136 1.67 -20.44 -14.90
N LYS A 137 1.75 -19.11 -15.03
CA LYS A 137 1.93 -18.38 -16.30
C LYS A 137 3.36 -17.87 -16.51
N ALA A 138 4.28 -18.26 -15.64
CA ALA A 138 5.69 -17.88 -15.69
C ALA A 138 6.52 -19.05 -16.27
N PRO A 139 7.01 -18.97 -17.52
CA PRO A 139 7.80 -20.05 -18.12
C PRO A 139 9.12 -20.32 -17.36
N GLU A 140 9.69 -19.29 -16.75
CA GLU A 140 10.91 -19.36 -15.94
C GLU A 140 10.73 -20.09 -14.61
N CYS A 141 9.49 -20.29 -14.14
CA CYS A 141 9.22 -21.02 -12.92
C CYS A 141 7.87 -21.76 -13.00
N GLN A 142 7.94 -23.08 -13.22
CA GLN A 142 6.76 -23.94 -13.26
C GLN A 142 6.51 -24.56 -11.88
N LEU A 143 5.38 -24.19 -11.27
CA LEU A 143 4.88 -24.86 -10.08
C LEU A 143 4.15 -26.15 -10.48
N PRO A 144 4.20 -27.21 -9.65
CA PRO A 144 3.38 -28.40 -9.83
C PRO A 144 1.90 -28.07 -9.99
N ALA A 145 1.22 -28.74 -10.93
CA ALA A 145 -0.17 -28.43 -11.30
C ALA A 145 -1.13 -28.57 -10.11
N GLU A 146 -0.84 -29.52 -9.21
CA GLU A 146 -1.57 -29.77 -7.97
C GLU A 146 -1.45 -28.64 -6.93
N LEU A 147 -0.43 -27.78 -7.03
CA LEU A 147 -0.25 -26.65 -6.14
C LEU A 147 -1.03 -25.40 -6.58
N LEU A 148 -1.14 -25.17 -7.88
CA LEU A 148 -1.76 -23.96 -8.45
C LEU A 148 -3.12 -23.59 -7.84
N PRO A 149 -4.10 -24.50 -7.66
CA PRO A 149 -5.38 -24.13 -7.07
C PRO A 149 -5.32 -23.85 -5.57
N ARG A 150 -4.24 -24.25 -4.88
CA ARG A 150 -4.11 -24.17 -3.40
C ARG A 150 -3.22 -23.02 -2.95
N VAL A 151 -2.39 -22.46 -3.83
CA VAL A 151 -1.47 -21.38 -3.47
C VAL A 151 -2.16 -20.01 -3.45
N GLY A 152 -3.24 -19.81 -4.21
CA GLY A 152 -3.89 -18.51 -4.41
C GLY A 152 -3.07 -17.57 -5.31
N THR A 153 -3.37 -16.27 -5.32
CA THR A 153 -2.61 -15.28 -6.12
C THR A 153 -1.87 -14.24 -5.26
N PHE A 154 -1.28 -13.23 -5.90
CA PHE A 154 -0.59 -12.11 -5.26
C PHE A 154 -1.20 -10.76 -5.66
N LYS A 155 -1.38 -9.89 -4.66
CA LYS A 155 -1.78 -8.50 -4.81
C LYS A 155 -1.36 -7.74 -3.54
N HIS A 156 -0.81 -6.53 -3.69
CA HIS A 156 -0.17 -5.82 -2.59
C HIS A 156 -1.10 -5.54 -1.40
N ASN A 157 -2.35 -5.15 -1.60
CA ASN A 157 -3.31 -4.84 -0.52
C ASN A 157 -3.58 -6.06 0.38
N TYR A 158 -3.74 -7.25 -0.20
CA TYR A 158 -3.84 -8.51 0.56
C TYR A 158 -2.54 -8.82 1.30
N GLN A 159 -1.40 -8.58 0.63
CA GLN A 159 -0.09 -8.75 1.27
C GLN A 159 0.10 -7.74 2.41
N SER A 160 -0.41 -6.51 2.31
CA SER A 160 -0.36 -5.49 3.37
C SER A 160 -1.14 -5.95 4.60
N VAL A 161 -2.35 -6.51 4.40
CA VAL A 161 -3.12 -7.16 5.49
C VAL A 161 -2.32 -8.31 6.11
N ARG A 162 -1.73 -9.17 5.28
CA ARG A 162 -0.89 -10.28 5.75
C ARG A 162 0.34 -9.80 6.55
N VAL A 163 0.95 -8.67 6.16
CA VAL A 163 2.05 -8.04 6.88
C VAL A 163 1.62 -7.65 8.29
N VAL A 164 0.49 -6.93 8.41
CA VAL A 164 0.01 -6.43 9.71
C VAL A 164 -0.67 -7.51 10.54
N ASP A 165 -1.09 -8.63 9.95
CA ASP A 165 -1.75 -9.72 10.66
C ASP A 165 -0.82 -10.85 11.09
N LEU A 166 0.28 -11.06 10.37
CA LEU A 166 1.11 -12.26 10.52
C LEU A 166 2.62 -12.01 10.41
N LEU A 167 3.07 -11.20 9.44
CA LEU A 167 4.50 -11.20 9.08
C LEU A 167 5.36 -10.30 9.97
N GLU A 168 4.82 -9.18 10.45
CA GLU A 168 5.51 -8.36 11.45
C GLU A 168 5.61 -9.10 12.79
N GLN A 169 6.79 -9.03 13.41
CA GLN A 169 7.07 -9.65 14.71
C GLN A 169 7.71 -8.59 15.60
N ARG A 170 6.85 -7.87 16.34
CA ARG A 170 7.26 -6.83 17.30
C ARG A 170 6.67 -7.02 18.69
N TYR A 171 5.64 -7.84 18.80
CA TYR A 171 4.92 -8.15 20.02
C TYR A 171 4.95 -9.67 20.21
N ASP A 172 4.50 -10.15 21.37
CA ASP A 172 4.48 -11.58 21.71
C ASP A 172 3.66 -12.41 20.71
N LEU A 173 2.73 -11.75 20.01
CA LEU A 173 1.88 -12.36 19.01
C LEU A 173 2.24 -11.87 17.59
N PRO A 174 2.04 -12.72 16.56
CA PRO A 174 2.25 -12.33 15.17
C PRO A 174 1.40 -11.13 14.75
N GLY A 175 1.99 -10.27 13.92
CA GLY A 175 1.38 -9.06 13.39
C GLY A 175 1.51 -7.84 14.31
N LEU A 176 0.73 -6.82 14.00
CA LEU A 176 0.62 -5.56 14.73
C LEU A 176 -0.70 -5.47 15.53
N ASN A 177 -1.62 -6.44 15.37
CA ASN A 177 -2.94 -6.46 16.01
C ASN A 177 -3.66 -5.10 15.87
N LEU A 178 -3.77 -4.62 14.64
CA LEU A 178 -4.49 -3.39 14.29
C LEU A 178 -6.00 -3.60 14.43
N THR A 179 -6.74 -2.51 14.54
CA THR A 179 -8.20 -2.51 14.49
C THR A 179 -8.71 -3.03 13.15
N ASP A 180 -9.90 -3.62 13.15
CA ASP A 180 -10.50 -4.20 11.96
C ASP A 180 -10.80 -3.12 10.91
N GLN A 181 -11.11 -1.90 11.33
CA GLN A 181 -11.34 -0.75 10.45
C GLN A 181 -10.09 -0.37 9.67
N VAL A 182 -8.93 -0.32 10.33
CA VAL A 182 -7.65 -0.07 9.63
C VAL A 182 -7.35 -1.21 8.66
N ARG A 183 -7.51 -2.47 9.09
CA ARG A 183 -7.29 -3.65 8.24
C ARG A 183 -8.22 -3.68 7.03
N GLU A 184 -9.48 -3.29 7.21
CA GLU A 184 -10.48 -3.19 6.15
C GLU A 184 -10.15 -2.08 5.15
N GLY A 185 -9.72 -0.92 5.62
CA GLY A 185 -9.20 0.17 4.78
C GLY A 185 -8.00 -0.28 3.94
N ILE A 186 -7.01 -0.94 4.56
CA ILE A 186 -5.85 -1.51 3.85
C ILE A 186 -6.33 -2.49 2.77
N LEU A 187 -7.28 -3.36 3.09
CA LEU A 187 -7.76 -4.37 2.14
C LEU A 187 -8.50 -3.73 0.96
N LYS A 188 -9.34 -2.72 1.21
CA LYS A 188 -10.34 -2.25 0.23
C LYS A 188 -9.99 -0.93 -0.45
N HIS A 189 -8.81 -0.34 -0.20
CA HIS A 189 -8.40 0.89 -0.89
C HIS A 189 -8.18 0.72 -2.41
N THR A 190 -8.12 -0.51 -2.92
CA THR A 190 -8.07 -0.81 -4.36
C THR A 190 -9.24 -1.69 -4.78
N SER A 191 -9.64 -1.58 -6.05
CA SER A 191 -10.72 -2.38 -6.63
C SER A 191 -10.45 -3.88 -6.49
N GLN A 192 -11.37 -4.58 -5.85
CA GLN A 192 -11.34 -6.04 -5.73
C GLN A 192 -11.71 -6.70 -7.07
N LYS A 193 -10.84 -7.57 -7.57
CA LYS A 193 -11.19 -8.43 -8.71
C LYS A 193 -12.03 -9.61 -8.21
N ALA A 194 -13.25 -9.74 -8.72
CA ALA A 194 -14.13 -10.86 -8.40
C ALA A 194 -13.50 -12.20 -8.80
N GLY A 195 -13.80 -13.26 -8.04
CA GLY A 195 -13.41 -14.63 -8.38
C GLY A 195 -11.93 -14.98 -8.16
N ILE A 196 -11.20 -14.17 -7.39
CA ILE A 196 -9.82 -14.47 -7.02
C ILE A 196 -9.78 -14.85 -5.54
N ASP A 197 -9.39 -16.09 -5.25
CA ASP A 197 -9.14 -16.54 -3.88
C ASP A 197 -7.77 -16.04 -3.39
N PHE A 198 -7.82 -15.20 -2.36
CA PHE A 198 -6.65 -14.74 -1.65
C PHE A 198 -6.65 -15.40 -0.28
N PRO A 199 -5.57 -16.10 0.11
CA PRO A 199 -5.48 -16.73 1.42
C PRO A 199 -5.23 -15.66 2.48
N LEU A 200 -6.28 -14.92 2.84
CA LEU A 200 -6.27 -14.04 4.00
C LEU A 200 -6.10 -14.93 5.23
N PRO A 201 -5.01 -14.76 6.00
CA PRO A 201 -4.73 -15.65 7.12
C PRO A 201 -5.81 -15.55 8.21
N GLU A 202 -6.43 -14.38 8.37
CA GLU A 202 -7.32 -14.06 9.48
C GLU A 202 -8.48 -13.16 9.02
N PRO A 203 -9.53 -13.67 8.34
CA PRO A 203 -10.61 -12.84 7.81
C PRO A 203 -11.56 -12.29 8.88
N ALA A 204 -11.48 -12.78 10.12
CA ALA A 204 -12.33 -12.32 11.22
C ALA A 204 -12.25 -10.79 11.41
N GLY A 205 -13.42 -10.16 11.62
CA GLY A 205 -13.58 -8.71 11.73
C GLY A 205 -13.69 -7.97 10.40
N LEU A 206 -13.29 -8.58 9.27
CA LEU A 206 -13.35 -7.94 7.95
C LEU A 206 -14.69 -8.18 7.26
N ARG A 207 -15.34 -7.11 6.82
CA ARG A 207 -16.63 -7.16 6.11
C ARG A 207 -16.48 -7.41 4.60
N LEU A 208 -15.93 -8.55 4.21
CA LEU A 208 -15.47 -8.82 2.83
C LEU A 208 -16.52 -8.65 1.71
N GLY A 209 -17.81 -8.86 2.00
CA GLY A 209 -18.91 -8.74 1.02
C GLY A 209 -19.48 -7.33 0.87
N LEU A 210 -19.00 -6.36 1.65
CA LEU A 210 -19.54 -5.01 1.70
C LEU A 210 -18.50 -4.00 1.18
N PRO A 211 -18.93 -2.81 0.74
CA PRO A 211 -18.03 -1.67 0.52
C PRO A 211 -17.20 -1.32 1.75
N CYS A 212 -16.12 -0.54 1.54
CA CYS A 212 -15.37 0.00 2.66
C CYS A 212 -16.15 1.15 3.32
N HIS A 213 -15.87 1.41 4.60
CA HIS A 213 -16.34 2.61 5.28
C HIS A 213 -15.75 3.88 4.65
N LEU A 214 -16.35 5.03 4.95
CA LEU A 214 -16.10 6.28 4.24
C LEU A 214 -14.64 6.74 4.32
N GLU A 215 -13.98 6.60 5.47
CA GLU A 215 -12.54 6.88 5.61
C GLU A 215 -11.67 6.04 4.68
N GLY A 216 -11.98 4.74 4.52
CA GLY A 216 -11.23 3.88 3.61
C GLY A 216 -11.47 4.25 2.14
N GLN A 217 -12.69 4.69 1.78
CA GLN A 217 -12.98 5.22 0.44
C GLN A 217 -12.23 6.55 0.20
N VAL A 218 -12.11 7.41 1.21
CA VAL A 218 -11.31 8.64 1.13
C VAL A 218 -9.84 8.32 0.91
N VAL A 219 -9.29 7.28 1.56
CA VAL A 219 -7.90 6.85 1.29
C VAL A 219 -7.73 6.35 -0.13
N ALA A 220 -8.67 5.56 -0.66
CA ALA A 220 -8.63 5.13 -2.06
C ALA A 220 -8.56 6.32 -3.02
N LEU A 221 -9.39 7.35 -2.79
CA LEU A 221 -9.40 8.56 -3.60
C LEU A 221 -8.11 9.38 -3.45
N ALA A 222 -7.58 9.52 -2.23
CA ALA A 222 -6.34 10.22 -1.96
C ALA A 222 -5.12 9.52 -2.58
N ASP A 223 -5.11 8.18 -2.57
CA ASP A 223 -4.09 7.36 -3.22
C ASP A 223 -4.07 7.58 -4.73
N GLU A 224 -5.24 7.55 -5.36
CA GLU A 224 -5.33 7.85 -6.80
C GLU A 224 -4.84 9.26 -7.14
N ILE A 225 -5.25 10.28 -6.37
CA ILE A 225 -4.82 11.67 -6.61
C ILE A 225 -3.30 11.78 -6.49
N ALA A 226 -2.74 11.29 -5.38
CA ALA A 226 -1.30 11.32 -5.14
C ALA A 226 -0.54 10.65 -6.28
N GLN A 227 -0.94 9.41 -6.63
CA GLN A 227 -0.29 8.64 -7.68
C GLN A 227 -0.27 9.40 -9.01
N GLN A 228 -1.42 9.88 -9.50
CA GLN A 228 -1.47 10.55 -10.80
C GLN A 228 -0.68 11.87 -10.81
N THR A 229 -0.72 12.64 -9.73
CA THR A 229 -0.01 13.92 -9.69
C THR A 229 1.51 13.76 -9.59
N HIS A 230 1.99 12.72 -8.91
CA HIS A 230 3.43 12.43 -8.85
C HIS A 230 3.94 11.77 -10.11
N ASP A 231 3.20 10.84 -10.71
CA ASP A 231 3.60 10.24 -11.98
C ASP A 231 3.79 11.32 -13.05
N LEU A 232 2.92 12.35 -13.06
CA LEU A 232 3.05 13.53 -13.92
C LEU A 232 4.29 14.38 -13.60
N GLU A 233 4.57 14.62 -12.32
CA GLU A 233 5.77 15.35 -11.85
C GLU A 233 7.05 14.59 -12.23
N ASP A 234 7.10 13.29 -11.96
CA ASP A 234 8.22 12.41 -12.28
C ASP A 234 8.44 12.34 -13.79
N GLY A 235 7.38 12.23 -14.60
CA GLY A 235 7.51 12.26 -16.06
C GLY A 235 8.06 13.58 -16.61
N LEU A 236 7.76 14.71 -15.94
CA LEU A 236 8.34 16.01 -16.30
C LEU A 236 9.81 16.08 -15.90
N HIS A 237 10.17 15.61 -14.71
CA HIS A 237 11.57 15.54 -14.26
C HIS A 237 12.42 14.58 -15.10
N ALA A 238 11.80 13.51 -15.60
CA ALA A 238 12.42 12.55 -16.50
C ALA A 238 12.64 13.05 -17.91
N GLU A 239 12.11 14.23 -18.24
CA GLU A 239 11.97 14.72 -19.62
C GLU A 239 11.17 13.77 -20.53
N ALA A 240 10.43 12.81 -19.96
CA ALA A 240 9.53 11.92 -20.70
C ALA A 240 8.33 12.69 -21.29
N VAL A 241 7.94 13.79 -20.62
CA VAL A 241 6.95 14.75 -21.11
C VAL A 241 7.43 16.19 -20.94
N THR A 242 7.07 17.05 -21.88
CA THR A 242 7.36 18.49 -21.80
C THR A 242 6.29 19.21 -21.00
N LEU A 243 6.63 20.37 -20.42
CA LEU A 243 5.65 21.17 -19.70
C LEU A 243 4.54 21.64 -20.64
N GLU A 244 4.92 21.98 -21.87
CA GLU A 244 4.01 22.38 -22.93
C GLU A 244 3.00 21.25 -23.21
N ALA A 245 3.43 19.99 -23.30
CA ALA A 245 2.51 18.88 -23.49
C ALA A 245 1.51 18.75 -22.32
N ILE A 246 1.98 18.91 -21.07
CA ILE A 246 1.13 18.88 -19.88
C ILE A 246 0.12 20.02 -19.91
N GLU A 247 0.53 21.22 -20.31
CA GLU A 247 -0.35 22.39 -20.40
C GLU A 247 -1.55 22.14 -21.33
N HIS A 248 -1.43 21.27 -22.34
CA HIS A 248 -2.52 20.96 -23.27
C HIS A 248 -3.55 19.96 -22.71
N ILE A 249 -3.28 19.30 -21.58
CA ILE A 249 -4.23 18.37 -20.97
C ILE A 249 -5.43 19.16 -20.43
N PRO A 250 -6.69 18.70 -20.60
CA PRO A 250 -7.86 19.48 -20.18
C PRO A 250 -7.94 19.79 -18.69
N ALA A 251 -7.41 18.90 -17.83
CA ALA A 251 -7.26 19.18 -16.39
C ALA A 251 -6.30 20.37 -16.16
N ALA A 252 -5.14 20.38 -16.82
CA ALA A 252 -4.18 21.47 -16.74
C ALA A 252 -4.76 22.78 -17.31
N GLN A 253 -5.47 22.73 -18.44
CA GLN A 253 -6.17 23.90 -19.00
C GLN A 253 -7.20 24.49 -18.04
N THR A 254 -7.90 23.64 -17.28
CA THR A 254 -8.82 24.10 -16.22
C THR A 254 -8.07 24.88 -15.14
N VAL A 255 -6.93 24.35 -14.68
CA VAL A 255 -6.07 25.01 -13.70
C VAL A 255 -5.47 26.32 -14.25
N ILE A 256 -4.97 26.32 -15.49
CA ILE A 256 -4.39 27.51 -16.14
C ILE A 256 -5.42 28.64 -16.24
N ARG A 257 -6.67 28.32 -16.59
CA ARG A 257 -7.76 29.30 -16.62
C ARG A 257 -8.03 29.90 -15.24
N GLN A 258 -8.01 29.09 -14.18
CA GLN A 258 -8.19 29.55 -12.80
C GLN A 258 -7.04 30.45 -12.32
N LEU A 259 -5.79 30.09 -12.65
CA LEU A 259 -4.60 30.87 -12.29
C LEU A 259 -4.47 32.17 -13.10
N GLY A 260 -5.04 32.22 -14.30
CA GLY A 260 -5.14 33.43 -15.12
C GLY A 260 -3.80 34.06 -15.47
N GLU A 261 -3.69 35.37 -15.29
CA GLU A 261 -2.49 36.15 -15.65
C GLU A 261 -1.25 35.76 -14.84
N GLN A 262 -1.42 35.29 -13.60
CA GLN A 262 -0.29 34.86 -12.76
C GLN A 262 0.48 33.72 -13.41
N TYR A 263 -0.23 32.80 -14.08
CA TYR A 263 0.39 31.72 -14.81
C TYR A 263 1.00 32.21 -16.14
N ARG A 264 0.24 32.96 -16.93
CA ARG A 264 0.66 33.44 -18.26
C ARG A 264 1.88 34.35 -18.22
N ASN A 265 2.01 35.16 -17.16
CA ASN A 265 3.12 36.09 -17.00
C ASN A 265 4.36 35.45 -16.36
N GLU A 266 4.28 34.22 -15.84
CA GLU A 266 5.42 33.54 -15.21
C GLU A 266 6.35 32.92 -16.27
N ARG A 267 7.56 33.48 -16.35
CA ARG A 267 8.57 33.06 -17.33
C ARG A 267 9.39 31.85 -16.87
N ARG A 268 9.46 31.58 -15.57
CA ARG A 268 10.26 30.47 -15.02
C ARG A 268 9.49 29.16 -15.14
N ARG A 269 9.99 28.27 -15.99
CA ARG A 269 9.41 26.93 -16.26
C ARG A 269 9.15 26.13 -14.98
N TRP A 270 10.10 26.09 -14.05
CA TRP A 270 9.97 25.36 -12.79
C TRP A 270 8.82 25.90 -11.91
N ARG A 271 8.58 27.22 -11.93
CA ARG A 271 7.49 27.84 -11.17
C ARG A 271 6.14 27.56 -11.82
N ARG A 272 6.05 27.57 -13.15
CA ARG A 272 4.84 27.15 -13.88
C ARG A 272 4.50 25.68 -13.59
N ALA A 273 5.48 24.79 -13.64
CA ALA A 273 5.29 23.37 -13.31
C ALA A 273 4.73 23.20 -11.88
N ALA A 274 5.35 23.84 -10.90
CA ALA A 274 4.90 23.78 -9.51
C ALA A 274 3.49 24.42 -9.32
N MET A 275 3.15 25.46 -10.09
CA MET A 275 1.80 26.05 -10.08
C MET A 275 0.75 25.08 -10.65
N LEU A 276 1.06 24.41 -11.76
CA LEU A 276 0.17 23.38 -12.32
C LEU A 276 -0.03 22.23 -11.34
N GLN A 277 1.04 21.71 -10.77
CA GLN A 277 0.95 20.57 -9.86
C GLN A 277 0.08 20.89 -8.64
N ARG A 278 0.34 22.02 -7.95
CA ARG A 278 -0.50 22.45 -6.81
C ARG A 278 -1.94 22.73 -7.23
N GLY A 279 -2.13 23.30 -8.42
CA GLY A 279 -3.46 23.58 -8.95
C GLY A 279 -4.25 22.31 -9.30
N LEU A 280 -3.60 21.28 -9.83
CA LEU A 280 -4.21 19.98 -10.11
C LEU A 280 -4.62 19.28 -8.81
N ILE A 281 -3.72 19.22 -7.83
CA ILE A 281 -4.02 18.68 -6.49
C ILE A 281 -5.21 19.44 -5.89
N HIS A 282 -5.18 20.77 -5.93
CA HIS A 282 -6.27 21.60 -5.41
C HIS A 282 -7.60 21.32 -6.13
N LEU A 283 -7.59 21.22 -7.46
CA LEU A 283 -8.77 20.90 -8.27
C LEU A 283 -9.39 19.57 -7.83
N PHE A 284 -8.59 18.50 -7.78
CA PHE A 284 -9.08 17.16 -7.46
C PHE A 284 -9.53 17.04 -6.01
N VAL A 285 -8.76 17.54 -5.05
CA VAL A 285 -9.11 17.49 -3.61
C VAL A 285 -10.37 18.30 -3.32
N THR A 286 -10.50 19.49 -3.91
CA THR A 286 -11.67 20.35 -3.68
C THR A 286 -12.94 19.69 -4.22
N ASP A 287 -12.88 19.14 -5.44
CA ASP A 287 -14.03 18.45 -6.03
C ASP A 287 -14.39 17.18 -5.26
N ALA A 288 -13.40 16.39 -4.84
CA ALA A 288 -13.58 15.22 -3.99
C ALA A 288 -14.34 15.57 -2.70
N ILE A 289 -13.94 16.63 -1.99
CA ILE A 289 -14.61 17.08 -0.77
C ILE A 289 -16.06 17.49 -1.07
N GLN A 290 -16.27 18.35 -2.06
CA GLN A 290 -17.60 18.90 -2.36
C GLN A 290 -18.57 17.81 -2.85
N THR A 291 -18.10 16.91 -3.72
CA THR A 291 -18.92 15.84 -4.27
C THR A 291 -19.23 14.79 -3.22
N THR A 292 -18.24 14.40 -2.40
CA THR A 292 -18.46 13.45 -1.30
C THR A 292 -19.44 14.00 -0.26
N SER A 293 -19.29 15.27 0.13
CA SER A 293 -20.20 15.93 1.07
C SER A 293 -21.65 15.92 0.58
N ARG A 294 -21.86 16.26 -0.70
CA ARG A 294 -23.19 16.20 -1.34
C ARG A 294 -23.74 14.77 -1.37
N ALA A 295 -22.94 13.81 -1.83
CA ALA A 295 -23.36 12.42 -1.95
C ALA A 295 -23.73 11.80 -0.59
N VAL A 296 -22.95 12.05 0.46
CA VAL A 296 -23.24 11.63 1.84
C VAL A 296 -24.55 12.24 2.32
N THR A 297 -24.75 13.54 2.10
CA THR A 297 -25.96 14.27 2.53
C THR A 297 -27.20 13.73 1.83
N GLU A 298 -27.15 13.54 0.51
CA GLU A 298 -28.26 13.00 -0.29
C GLU A 298 -28.59 11.56 0.12
N TRP A 299 -27.57 10.72 0.32
CA TRP A 299 -27.75 9.33 0.74
C TRP A 299 -28.38 9.23 2.14
N ALA A 300 -27.93 10.08 3.08
CA ALA A 300 -28.43 10.11 4.45
C ALA A 300 -29.86 10.65 4.52
N ALA A 301 -30.15 11.74 3.79
CA ALA A 301 -31.50 12.31 3.72
C ALA A 301 -32.52 11.32 3.14
N ALA A 302 -32.14 10.53 2.12
CA ALA A 302 -33.00 9.49 1.55
C ALA A 302 -33.36 8.36 2.52
N ARG A 303 -32.66 8.25 3.67
CA ARG A 303 -32.83 7.21 4.70
C ARG A 303 -33.21 7.79 6.07
N ASP A 304 -33.46 9.09 6.15
CA ASP A 304 -33.70 9.80 7.42
C ASP A 304 -32.59 9.60 8.47
N VAL A 305 -31.34 9.50 8.00
CA VAL A 305 -30.16 9.37 8.87
C VAL A 305 -29.62 10.75 9.18
N ASN A 306 -29.58 11.11 10.46
CA ASN A 306 -29.10 12.42 10.93
C ASN A 306 -28.10 12.34 12.10
N ASP A 307 -27.82 11.14 12.62
CA ASP A 307 -26.90 10.92 13.73
C ASP A 307 -25.96 9.72 13.48
N ALA A 308 -24.98 9.54 14.36
CA ALA A 308 -23.97 8.50 14.22
C ALA A 308 -24.56 7.08 14.39
N ALA A 309 -25.58 6.93 15.23
CA ALA A 309 -26.23 5.65 15.46
C ALA A 309 -27.00 5.19 14.20
N GLY A 310 -27.76 6.09 13.58
CA GLY A 310 -28.46 5.86 12.33
C GLY A 310 -27.49 5.56 11.18
N TRP A 311 -26.36 6.28 11.10
CA TRP A 311 -25.33 5.97 10.10
C TRP A 311 -24.76 4.56 10.29
N GLN A 312 -24.41 4.20 11.52
CA GLN A 312 -23.86 2.88 11.83
C GLN A 312 -24.86 1.75 11.53
N ALA A 313 -26.16 1.97 11.80
CA ALA A 313 -27.21 1.00 11.51
C ALA A 313 -27.38 0.71 10.01
N HIS A 314 -27.04 1.68 9.15
CA HIS A 314 -27.12 1.55 7.68
C HIS A 314 -25.75 1.35 7.01
N ALA A 315 -24.69 1.08 7.78
CA ALA A 315 -23.33 0.95 7.24
C ALA A 315 -23.19 -0.18 6.19
N ASP A 316 -24.08 -1.16 6.21
CA ASP A 316 -24.12 -2.31 5.29
C ASP A 316 -24.76 -1.94 3.93
N GLU A 317 -25.45 -0.81 3.87
CA GLU A 317 -26.12 -0.29 2.66
C GLU A 317 -25.31 0.80 1.95
N LEU A 318 -24.11 1.11 2.45
CA LEU A 318 -23.25 2.10 1.82
C LEU A 318 -22.93 1.68 0.38
N PRO A 319 -22.98 2.60 -0.59
CA PRO A 319 -22.59 2.28 -1.95
C PRO A 319 -21.07 2.05 -2.04
N PRO A 320 -20.60 1.33 -3.08
CA PRO A 320 -19.17 1.10 -3.32
C PRO A 320 -18.32 2.37 -3.42
N ALA A 321 -18.90 3.46 -3.91
CA ALA A 321 -18.24 4.73 -4.12
C ALA A 321 -19.15 5.88 -3.68
N LEU A 322 -19.03 6.28 -2.41
CA LEU A 322 -19.62 7.49 -1.85
C LEU A 322 -18.61 8.64 -1.81
N ALA A 323 -17.33 8.32 -1.52
CA ALA A 323 -16.22 9.23 -1.77
C ALA A 323 -15.87 9.20 -3.27
N ALA A 324 -16.10 10.30 -3.98
CA ALA A 324 -16.00 10.34 -5.43
C ALA A 324 -15.73 11.74 -5.98
N PHE A 325 -15.32 11.79 -7.24
CA PHE A 325 -15.32 13.01 -8.04
C PHE A 325 -16.70 13.28 -8.66
N SER A 326 -16.98 14.54 -8.99
CA SER A 326 -18.07 14.90 -9.87
C SER A 326 -17.85 14.28 -11.25
N SER A 327 -18.92 14.08 -12.03
CA SER A 327 -18.81 13.50 -13.38
C SER A 327 -17.80 14.24 -14.25
N ARG A 328 -17.80 15.58 -14.18
CA ARG A 328 -16.85 16.43 -14.91
C ARG A 328 -15.41 16.20 -14.47
N VAL A 329 -15.12 16.18 -13.16
CA VAL A 329 -13.75 16.01 -12.69
C VAL A 329 -13.26 14.58 -12.89
N ASN A 330 -14.16 13.60 -12.83
CA ASN A 330 -13.85 12.22 -13.18
C ASN A 330 -13.41 12.07 -14.65
N GLU A 331 -14.04 12.79 -15.58
CA GLU A 331 -13.61 12.84 -16.98
C GLU A 331 -12.20 13.45 -17.12
N LEU A 332 -11.97 14.61 -16.49
CA LEU A 332 -10.64 15.27 -16.48
C LEU A 332 -9.55 14.36 -15.89
N PHE A 333 -9.88 13.63 -14.84
CA PHE A 333 -8.97 12.70 -14.17
C PHE A 333 -8.68 11.46 -15.05
N GLY A 334 -9.69 10.97 -15.77
CA GLY A 334 -9.54 9.88 -16.75
C GLY A 334 -8.62 10.26 -17.91
N GLU A 335 -8.72 11.48 -18.42
CA GLU A 335 -7.83 11.99 -19.46
C GLU A 335 -6.39 12.17 -18.96
N LEU A 336 -6.21 12.64 -17.72
CA LEU A 336 -4.89 12.70 -17.07
C LEU A 336 -4.28 11.29 -16.97
N LYS A 337 -5.05 10.29 -16.49
CA LYS A 337 -4.62 8.89 -16.44
C LYS A 337 -4.20 8.38 -17.83
N ALA A 338 -4.98 8.67 -18.86
CA ALA A 338 -4.67 8.27 -20.24
C ALA A 338 -3.38 8.92 -20.76
N PHE A 339 -3.15 10.20 -20.45
CA PHE A 339 -1.92 10.91 -20.78
C PHE A 339 -0.70 10.27 -20.09
N ILE A 340 -0.77 10.09 -18.77
CA ILE A 340 0.31 9.48 -17.96
C ILE A 340 0.62 8.08 -18.49
N TYR A 341 -0.41 7.27 -18.73
CA TYR A 341 -0.24 5.93 -19.27
C TYR A 341 0.50 5.95 -20.61
N ARG A 342 0.07 6.82 -21.54
CA ARG A 342 0.63 6.89 -22.89
C ARG A 342 2.07 7.35 -22.92
N PHE A 343 2.42 8.38 -22.16
CA PHE A 343 3.71 9.06 -22.32
C PHE A 343 4.74 8.73 -21.24
N ILE A 344 4.29 8.29 -20.06
CA ILE A 344 5.16 8.06 -18.90
C ILE A 344 5.26 6.57 -18.63
N ILE A 345 4.14 5.89 -18.42
CA ILE A 345 4.14 4.44 -18.10
C ILE A 345 4.63 3.60 -19.29
N ASN A 346 4.24 3.95 -20.52
CA ASN A 346 4.71 3.26 -21.73
C ASN A 346 6.06 3.76 -22.25
N HIS A 347 6.77 4.60 -21.50
CA HIS A 347 8.09 5.06 -21.90
C HIS A 347 9.08 3.88 -22.00
N GLN A 348 10.01 3.92 -22.97
CA GLN A 348 10.98 2.84 -23.22
C GLN A 348 11.71 2.43 -21.93
N GLU A 349 12.15 3.42 -21.18
CA GLU A 349 12.95 3.21 -19.99
C GLU A 349 12.19 2.57 -18.83
N VAL A 350 10.90 2.92 -18.65
CA VAL A 350 10.03 2.26 -17.67
C VAL A 350 9.84 0.80 -18.05
N ASN A 351 9.58 0.52 -19.34
CA ASN A 351 9.42 -0.85 -19.85
C ASN A 351 10.68 -1.71 -19.69
N ARG A 352 11.88 -1.14 -19.90
CA ARG A 352 13.15 -1.86 -19.67
C ARG A 352 13.28 -2.31 -18.22
N GLN A 353 12.84 -1.47 -17.28
CA GLN A 353 12.95 -1.73 -15.85
C GLN A 353 11.88 -2.71 -15.38
N ASP A 354 10.67 -2.60 -15.92
CA ASP A 354 9.60 -3.59 -15.74
C ASP A 354 10.06 -4.99 -16.20
N PHE A 355 10.72 -5.08 -17.35
CA PHE A 355 11.28 -6.34 -17.85
C PHE A 355 12.39 -6.87 -16.94
N ARG A 356 13.31 -6.01 -16.49
CA ARG A 356 14.39 -6.41 -15.55
C ARG A 356 13.82 -6.92 -14.23
N ALA A 357 12.83 -6.22 -13.67
CA ALA A 357 12.14 -6.63 -12.45
C ALA A 357 11.50 -8.02 -12.60
N HIS A 358 10.91 -8.29 -13.76
CA HIS A 358 10.34 -9.59 -14.06
C HIS A 358 11.38 -10.73 -14.02
N LEU A 359 12.55 -10.52 -14.65
CA LEU A 359 13.65 -11.48 -14.63
C LEU A 359 14.15 -11.72 -13.20
N VAL A 360 14.45 -10.65 -12.46
CA VAL A 360 14.97 -10.73 -11.08
C VAL A 360 14.00 -11.51 -10.19
N MET A 361 12.71 -11.15 -10.21
CA MET A 361 11.71 -11.79 -9.38
C MET A 361 11.49 -13.27 -9.74
N GLY A 362 11.44 -13.58 -11.05
CA GLY A 362 11.27 -14.96 -11.53
C GLY A 362 12.46 -15.85 -11.20
N GLU A 363 13.68 -15.36 -11.40
CA GLU A 363 14.90 -16.11 -11.13
C GLU A 363 15.14 -16.32 -9.64
N LEU A 364 14.94 -15.30 -8.80
CA LEU A 364 15.00 -15.46 -7.35
C LEU A 364 13.97 -16.48 -6.84
N PHE A 365 12.73 -16.38 -7.31
CA PHE A 365 11.69 -17.34 -6.95
C PHE A 365 12.12 -18.77 -7.34
N ARG A 366 12.58 -18.96 -8.58
CA ARG A 366 13.05 -20.26 -9.07
C ARG A 366 14.20 -20.80 -8.23
N ALA A 367 15.18 -19.97 -7.88
CA ALA A 367 16.32 -20.38 -7.05
C ALA A 367 15.84 -20.91 -5.68
N TYR A 368 14.99 -20.14 -5.00
CA TYR A 368 14.45 -20.51 -3.69
C TYR A 368 13.54 -21.74 -3.74
N PHE A 369 12.74 -21.88 -4.79
CA PHE A 369 11.88 -23.06 -4.95
C PHE A 369 12.70 -24.32 -5.26
N SER A 370 13.66 -24.22 -6.18
CA SER A 370 14.45 -25.36 -6.66
C SER A 370 15.45 -25.86 -5.62
N ASN A 371 16.06 -24.93 -4.87
CA ASN A 371 16.99 -25.25 -3.79
C ASN A 371 16.62 -24.44 -2.53
N PRO A 372 15.72 -24.96 -1.68
CA PRO A 372 15.25 -24.25 -0.49
C PRO A 372 16.36 -23.83 0.48
N LEU A 373 17.55 -24.47 0.44
CA LEU A 373 18.69 -24.08 1.27
C LEU A 373 19.26 -22.69 0.93
N THR A 374 18.96 -22.16 -0.25
CA THR A 374 19.35 -20.79 -0.66
C THR A 374 18.50 -19.72 0.03
N LEU A 375 17.36 -20.08 0.63
CA LEU A 375 16.57 -19.14 1.42
C LEU A 375 17.30 -18.74 2.71
N PRO A 376 17.08 -17.51 3.20
CA PRO A 376 17.58 -17.10 4.50
C PRO A 376 17.08 -18.00 5.64
N THR A 377 17.90 -18.11 6.69
CA THR A 377 17.63 -18.93 7.88
C THR A 377 16.23 -18.69 8.47
N TYR A 378 15.83 -17.43 8.61
CA TYR A 378 14.53 -17.09 9.20
C TYR A 378 13.34 -17.61 8.39
N ALA A 379 13.48 -17.71 7.06
CA ALA A 379 12.42 -18.16 6.17
C ALA A 379 12.23 -19.68 6.34
N LEU A 380 13.32 -20.45 6.36
CA LEU A 380 13.25 -21.90 6.62
C LEU A 380 12.78 -22.23 8.05
N LEU A 381 13.20 -21.46 9.06
CA LEU A 381 12.71 -21.62 10.44
C LEU A 381 11.20 -21.38 10.52
N ARG A 382 10.71 -20.32 9.87
CA ARG A 382 9.27 -20.06 9.79
C ARG A 382 8.51 -21.21 9.12
N PHE A 383 9.07 -21.81 8.06
CA PHE A 383 8.44 -22.98 7.44
C PHE A 383 8.36 -24.17 8.41
N HIS A 384 9.46 -24.44 9.13
CA HIS A 384 9.52 -25.45 10.18
C HIS A 384 8.43 -25.21 11.24
N GLU A 385 8.37 -24.00 11.81
CA GLU A 385 7.39 -23.62 12.84
C GLU A 385 5.94 -23.75 12.36
N GLN A 386 5.65 -23.37 11.11
CA GLN A 386 4.30 -23.41 10.55
C GLN A 386 3.82 -24.82 10.19
N THR A 387 4.72 -25.72 9.86
CA THR A 387 4.39 -27.05 9.31
C THR A 387 4.72 -28.21 10.23
N GLY A 388 5.57 -27.99 11.24
CA GLY A 388 6.13 -29.05 12.09
C GLY A 388 7.14 -29.95 11.35
N ARG A 389 7.49 -29.65 10.10
CA ARG A 389 8.48 -30.41 9.30
C ARG A 389 9.88 -30.19 9.84
N PRO A 390 10.81 -31.15 9.73
CA PRO A 390 12.19 -30.95 10.18
C PRO A 390 12.81 -29.68 9.61
N TYR A 391 13.63 -28.99 10.40
CA TYR A 391 14.39 -27.85 9.89
C TYR A 391 15.41 -28.36 8.87
N LEU A 392 15.26 -27.97 7.59
CA LEU A 392 16.02 -28.56 6.47
C LEU A 392 17.53 -28.54 6.68
N ARG A 393 18.08 -27.52 7.36
CA ARG A 393 19.53 -27.41 7.60
C ARG A 393 20.05 -28.35 8.70
N ASP A 394 19.17 -28.92 9.52
CA ASP A 394 19.53 -29.91 10.54
C ASP A 394 19.51 -31.35 10.00
N LEU A 395 18.95 -31.56 8.80
CA LEU A 395 18.88 -32.89 8.20
C LEU A 395 20.26 -33.31 7.65
N PRO A 396 20.61 -34.61 7.71
CA PRO A 396 21.75 -35.12 6.97
C PRO A 396 21.60 -34.88 5.46
N ILE A 397 22.68 -34.46 4.78
CA ILE A 397 22.69 -34.15 3.34
C ILE A 397 21.97 -35.21 2.48
N PRO A 398 22.16 -36.54 2.69
CA PRO A 398 21.47 -37.55 1.87
C PRO A 398 19.94 -37.56 1.99
N ARG A 399 19.38 -37.05 3.10
CA ARG A 399 17.92 -37.01 3.34
C ARG A 399 17.26 -35.74 2.81
N MET A 400 18.03 -34.68 2.58
CA MET A 400 17.47 -33.38 2.17
C MET A 400 16.70 -33.42 0.84
N PRO A 401 17.18 -34.08 -0.24
CA PRO A 401 16.45 -34.08 -1.51
C PRO A 401 15.08 -34.76 -1.43
N GLU A 402 14.98 -35.84 -0.64
CA GLU A 402 13.73 -36.56 -0.41
C GLU A 402 12.73 -35.69 0.38
N GLU A 403 13.19 -35.04 1.46
CA GLU A 403 12.37 -34.10 2.25
C GLU A 403 11.84 -32.96 1.37
N VAL A 404 12.70 -32.35 0.56
CA VAL A 404 12.31 -31.24 -0.33
C VAL A 404 11.25 -31.69 -1.33
N LYS A 405 11.48 -32.81 -2.02
CA LYS A 405 10.54 -33.33 -3.02
C LYS A 405 9.21 -33.74 -2.40
N ALA A 406 9.23 -34.41 -1.25
CA ALA A 406 8.04 -34.95 -0.63
C ALA A 406 7.20 -33.89 0.11
N HIS A 407 7.84 -32.86 0.67
CA HIS A 407 7.20 -31.97 1.65
C HIS A 407 7.35 -30.47 1.38
N TYR A 408 8.36 -30.02 0.63
CA TYR A 408 8.48 -28.61 0.26
C TYR A 408 7.77 -28.33 -1.07
N HIS A 409 8.07 -29.13 -2.11
CA HIS A 409 7.51 -28.94 -3.45
C HIS A 409 6.01 -29.30 -3.59
N THR A 410 5.41 -29.89 -2.56
CA THR A 410 3.99 -30.28 -2.52
C THR A 410 3.17 -29.46 -1.52
N GLU A 411 3.80 -28.51 -0.81
CA GLU A 411 3.19 -27.72 0.26
C GLU A 411 2.94 -26.27 -0.18
N PRO A 412 1.67 -25.83 -0.31
CA PRO A 412 1.32 -24.47 -0.70
C PRO A 412 1.92 -23.39 0.23
N ARG A 413 2.09 -23.70 1.52
CA ARG A 413 2.72 -22.77 2.48
C ARG A 413 4.17 -22.46 2.13
N PHE A 414 4.91 -23.39 1.51
CA PHE A 414 6.28 -23.12 1.07
C PHE A 414 6.32 -22.08 -0.06
N VAL A 415 5.47 -22.25 -1.07
CA VAL A 415 5.30 -21.29 -2.17
C VAL A 415 4.91 -19.90 -1.64
N ARG A 416 3.96 -19.85 -0.69
CA ARG A 416 3.54 -18.59 -0.08
C ARG A 416 4.66 -17.95 0.74
N LEU A 417 5.49 -18.74 1.41
CA LEU A 417 6.63 -18.26 2.18
C LEU A 417 7.72 -17.63 1.30
N ILE A 418 8.02 -18.23 0.14
CA ILE A 418 8.91 -17.61 -0.86
C ILE A 418 8.32 -16.28 -1.33
N THR A 419 7.02 -16.25 -1.59
CA THR A 419 6.28 -15.05 -2.02
C THR A 419 6.37 -13.94 -0.97
N ASP A 420 6.18 -14.25 0.31
CA ASP A 420 6.32 -13.30 1.41
C ASP A 420 7.73 -12.76 1.54
N HIS A 421 8.72 -13.65 1.39
CA HIS A 421 10.12 -13.30 1.48
C HIS A 421 10.48 -12.28 0.39
N LEU A 422 10.14 -12.59 -0.87
CA LEU A 422 10.37 -11.73 -2.02
C LEU A 422 9.62 -10.39 -1.90
N ALA A 423 8.33 -10.41 -1.56
CA ALA A 423 7.55 -9.19 -1.39
C ALA A 423 8.11 -8.31 -0.24
N GLY A 424 8.72 -8.94 0.77
CA GLY A 424 9.35 -8.27 1.89
C GLY A 424 10.70 -7.61 1.59
N MET A 425 11.35 -7.91 0.46
CA MET A 425 12.65 -7.32 0.10
C MET A 425 12.50 -5.83 -0.24
N SER A 426 13.60 -5.08 -0.18
CA SER A 426 13.73 -3.79 -0.87
C SER A 426 14.24 -4.01 -2.29
N ASP A 427 14.13 -2.99 -3.15
CA ASP A 427 14.59 -3.08 -4.55
C ASP A 427 16.09 -3.39 -4.62
N ARG A 428 16.88 -2.65 -3.83
CA ARG A 428 18.33 -2.85 -3.75
C ARG A 428 18.68 -4.24 -3.26
N PHE A 429 18.04 -4.72 -2.19
CA PHE A 429 18.33 -6.04 -1.63
C PHE A 429 17.97 -7.15 -2.62
N ALA A 430 16.84 -7.04 -3.33
CA ALA A 430 16.46 -8.01 -4.36
C ALA A 430 17.50 -8.05 -5.51
N LEU A 431 18.02 -6.90 -5.93
CA LEU A 431 19.09 -6.84 -6.94
C LEU A 431 20.42 -7.44 -6.44
N GLU A 432 20.80 -7.17 -5.19
CA GLU A 432 22.02 -7.71 -4.57
C GLU A 432 21.93 -9.23 -4.40
N GLU A 433 20.81 -9.75 -3.91
CA GLU A 433 20.56 -11.20 -3.77
C GLU A 433 20.59 -11.90 -5.13
N HIS A 434 19.96 -11.29 -6.15
CA HIS A 434 19.96 -11.82 -7.51
C HIS A 434 21.36 -11.88 -8.10
N ALA A 435 22.13 -10.80 -7.96
CA ALA A 435 23.53 -10.75 -8.40
C ALA A 435 24.40 -11.79 -7.67
N ALA A 436 24.21 -11.98 -6.36
CA ALA A 436 24.95 -12.98 -5.59
C ALA A 436 24.67 -14.42 -6.06
N LEU A 437 23.44 -14.72 -6.51
CA LEU A 437 23.04 -16.04 -6.99
C LEU A 437 23.42 -16.31 -8.44
N TYR A 438 23.34 -15.31 -9.32
CA TYR A 438 23.44 -15.49 -10.78
C TYR A 438 24.68 -14.86 -11.42
N HIS A 439 25.37 -13.96 -10.72
CA HIS A 439 26.52 -13.21 -11.21
C HIS A 439 27.64 -13.11 -10.15
N PRO A 440 28.27 -14.24 -9.76
CA PRO A 440 29.21 -14.30 -8.64
C PRO A 440 30.40 -13.34 -8.77
N ASP A 441 30.84 -13.03 -10.00
CA ASP A 441 31.97 -12.12 -10.25
C ASP A 441 31.63 -10.64 -9.97
N SER A 442 30.35 -10.28 -9.93
CA SER A 442 29.93 -8.89 -9.63
C SER A 442 30.15 -8.50 -8.17
N ALA A 443 30.12 -9.48 -7.24
CA ALA A 443 30.35 -9.27 -5.82
C ALA A 443 31.84 -8.99 -5.49
N LEU A 444 32.76 -9.48 -6.33
CA LEU A 444 34.21 -9.31 -6.15
C LEU A 444 34.71 -7.90 -6.48
N SER A 445 33.92 -7.08 -7.18
CA SER A 445 34.30 -5.69 -7.49
C SER A 445 34.00 -4.69 -6.36
N GLY A 446 33.20 -5.06 -5.35
CA GLY A 446 32.81 -4.19 -4.24
C GLY A 446 33.41 -4.54 -2.86
N ALA A 447 34.00 -5.72 -2.70
CA ALA A 447 34.54 -6.21 -1.42
C ALA A 447 36.05 -6.02 -1.25
N GLY A 448 36.64 -5.09 -2.02
CA GLY A 448 38.07 -4.75 -1.97
C GLY A 448 38.38 -3.48 -1.18
N ALA A 449 37.72 -3.24 -0.04
CA ALA A 449 38.16 -2.22 0.92
C ALA A 449 37.60 -2.47 2.32
N GLY A 450 38.39 -3.17 3.14
CA GLY A 450 38.35 -3.05 4.59
C GLY A 450 37.29 -3.85 5.33
N ARG A 451 37.70 -5.03 5.82
CA ARG A 451 37.39 -5.54 7.16
C ARG A 451 38.33 -6.73 7.42
N LEU A 452 39.40 -6.46 8.18
CA LEU A 452 40.07 -7.44 9.04
C LEU A 452 39.20 -7.68 10.27
#